data_AF-A0A4R6QKL6-F1
#
_entry.id   AF-A0A4R6QKL6-F1
#
_cell.length_a   1.000
_cell.length_b   1.000
_cell.length_c   1.000
_cell.angle_alpha   90.00
_cell.angle_beta   90.00
_cell.angle_gamma   90.00
#
_symmetry.space_group_name_H-M   'P 1'
#
loop_
_entity.id
_entity.type
_entity.pdbx_description
1 polymer ?
#
loop_
_entity_poly.entity_id
_entity_poly.type
_entity_poly.pdbx_seq_one_letter_code
_entity_poly.pdbx_strand_id
1 'polypeptide(L)'
;MATKKQDLVRQLESKIESQKKGPNVAGRFGQGAAALVDRKEQRRLDAAAGLVPFACKLPSELTEQLRQRADKHEGGLNGLMAELLKRALA
;
A
#
# COMPACT_ATOMS: atom_id res chain seq x y z
N MET A 1 -23.63 -3.95 35.68
CA MET A 1 -23.57 -2.62 36.32
C MET A 1 -24.01 -1.59 35.31
N ALA A 2 -25.18 -0.98 35.52
CA ALA A 2 -25.74 0.01 34.61
C ALA A 2 -24.81 1.23 34.54
N THR A 3 -24.21 1.49 33.38
CA THR A 3 -23.41 2.70 33.18
C THR A 3 -24.34 3.90 33.27
N LYS A 4 -24.00 4.84 34.15
CA LYS A 4 -24.82 6.02 34.39
C LYS A 4 -24.89 6.79 33.06
N LYS A 5 -26.06 7.32 32.69
CA LYS A 5 -26.28 8.01 31.40
C LYS A 5 -25.21 9.07 31.09
N GLN A 6 -24.66 9.71 32.13
CA GLN A 6 -23.58 10.68 32.04
C GLN A 6 -22.27 10.10 31.48
N ASP A 7 -21.96 8.85 31.80
CA ASP A 7 -20.73 8.19 31.31
C ASP A 7 -20.84 7.86 29.81
N LEU A 8 -22.03 7.51 29.32
CA LEU A 8 -22.29 7.34 27.90
C LEU A 8 -22.16 8.66 27.13
N VAL A 9 -22.68 9.76 27.68
CA VAL A 9 -22.57 11.07 27.05
C VAL A 9 -21.09 11.50 26.96
N ARG A 10 -20.32 11.32 28.04
CA ARG A 10 -18.88 11.60 28.05
C ARG A 10 -18.11 10.76 27.02
N GLN A 11 -18.47 9.49 26.84
CA GLN A 11 -17.87 8.64 25.82
C GLN A 11 -18.25 9.04 24.39
N LEU A 12 -19.48 9.52 24.18
CA LEU A 12 -19.92 10.02 22.89
C LEU A 12 -19.21 11.32 22.52
N GLU A 13 -19.06 12.24 23.48
CA GLU A 13 -18.30 13.48 23.31
C GLU A 13 -16.85 13.19 22.92
N SER A 14 -16.17 12.28 23.64
CA SER A 14 -14.78 11.92 23.33
C SER A 14 -14.64 11.27 21.95
N LYS A 15 -15.65 10.51 21.51
CA LYS A 15 -15.68 9.88 20.18
C LYS A 15 -15.88 10.91 19.07
N ILE A 16 -16.79 11.86 19.27
CA ILE A 16 -17.02 12.98 18.33
C ILE A 16 -15.78 13.84 18.23
N GLU A 17 -15.13 14.15 19.35
CA GLU A 17 -13.90 14.95 19.35
C GLU A 17 -12.75 14.22 18.64
N SER A 18 -12.64 12.91 18.82
CA SER A 18 -11.66 12.07 18.11
C SER A 18 -11.92 12.03 16.61
N GLN A 19 -13.18 12.01 16.18
CA GLN A 19 -13.55 12.08 14.75
C GLN A 19 -13.30 13.47 14.15
N LYS A 20 -13.57 14.55 14.90
CA LYS A 20 -13.30 15.94 14.48
C LYS A 20 -11.81 16.24 14.36
N LYS A 21 -10.94 15.57 15.12
CA LYS A 21 -9.48 15.70 15.01
C LYS A 21 -8.90 15.12 13.71
N GLY A 22 -9.75 14.55 12.83
CA GLY A 22 -9.36 14.05 11.52
C GLY A 22 -8.38 12.87 11.61
N PRO A 23 -8.06 12.20 10.50
CA PRO A 23 -6.92 11.30 10.49
C PRO A 23 -5.70 12.12 10.91
N ASN A 24 -5.05 11.68 11.99
CA ASN A 24 -3.77 12.21 12.43
C ASN A 24 -2.72 11.79 11.41
N VAL A 25 -2.79 12.38 10.21
CA VAL A 25 -1.69 12.36 9.26
C VAL A 25 -0.65 13.24 9.92
N ALA A 26 0.14 12.64 10.80
CA ALA A 26 1.36 13.23 11.26
C ALA A 26 2.11 13.63 10.00
N GLY A 27 2.15 14.93 9.68
CA GLY A 27 2.88 15.53 8.57
C GLY A 27 4.40 15.38 8.71
N ARG A 28 4.85 14.33 9.39
CA ARG A 28 6.22 13.98 9.73
C ARG A 28 6.83 13.00 8.73
N PHE A 29 6.06 12.51 7.75
CA PHE A 29 6.56 11.60 6.71
C PHE A 29 6.52 12.26 5.33
N GLY A 30 7.47 13.17 5.09
CA GLY A 30 7.95 13.56 3.76
C GLY A 30 6.96 14.27 2.83
N GLN A 31 7.46 15.24 2.07
CA GLN A 31 6.71 16.03 1.07
C GLN A 31 6.21 15.22 -0.16
N GLY A 32 5.94 13.92 -0.01
CA GLY A 32 5.41 13.02 -1.05
C GLY A 32 4.21 12.18 -0.60
N ALA A 33 3.75 12.29 0.64
CA ALA A 33 2.64 11.48 1.16
C ALA A 33 1.28 11.76 0.53
N ALA A 34 1.12 12.90 -0.17
CA ALA A 34 -0.11 13.26 -0.88
C ALA A 34 -0.29 12.54 -2.24
N ALA A 35 0.76 11.87 -2.75
CA ALA A 35 0.74 11.16 -4.03
C ALA A 35 0.69 9.63 -3.88
N LEU A 36 0.65 9.11 -2.66
CA LEU A 36 0.49 7.68 -2.42
C LEU A 36 -0.99 7.34 -2.53
N VAL A 37 -1.39 6.83 -3.71
CA VAL A 37 -2.61 6.03 -3.86
C VAL A 37 -2.72 5.12 -2.64
N ASP A 38 -3.88 5.10 -2.00
CA ASP A 38 -4.11 4.28 -0.81
C ASP A 38 -3.58 2.87 -1.09
N ARG A 39 -2.53 2.46 -0.36
CA ARG A 39 -1.86 1.16 -0.54
C ARG A 39 -2.85 0.01 -0.41
N LYS A 40 -3.97 0.22 0.28
CA LYS A 40 -5.07 -0.75 0.38
C LYS A 40 -5.85 -0.86 -0.92
N GLU A 41 -6.14 0.25 -1.58
CA GLU A 41 -6.84 0.26 -2.87
C GLU A 41 -5.95 -0.30 -3.97
N GLN A 42 -4.65 0.03 -3.97
CA GLN A 42 -3.70 -0.58 -4.90
C GLN A 42 -3.64 -2.11 -4.76
N ARG A 43 -3.57 -2.62 -3.52
CA ARG A 43 -3.62 -4.08 -3.27
C ARG A 43 -4.94 -4.72 -3.68
N ARG A 44 -6.06 -3.98 -3.58
CA ARG A 44 -7.36 -4.47 -4.03
C ARG A 44 -7.41 -4.60 -5.55
N LEU A 45 -6.87 -3.62 -6.28
CA LEU A 45 -6.73 -3.67 -7.73
C LEU A 45 -5.79 -4.80 -8.16
N ASP A 46 -4.66 -4.95 -7.46
CA ASP A 46 -3.70 -6.03 -7.72
C ASP A 46 -4.34 -7.40 -7.47
N ALA A 47 -5.08 -7.57 -6.37
CA ALA A 47 -5.80 -8.81 -6.07
C ALA A 47 -6.90 -9.10 -7.09
N ALA A 48 -7.63 -8.07 -7.56
CA ALA A 48 -8.61 -8.22 -8.63
C ALA A 48 -7.96 -8.62 -9.97
N ALA A 49 -6.73 -8.18 -10.22
CA ALA A 49 -5.90 -8.58 -11.34
C ALA A 49 -5.20 -9.95 -11.14
N GLY A 50 -5.43 -10.63 -10.01
CA GLY A 50 -4.80 -11.92 -9.69
C GLY A 50 -3.30 -11.83 -9.36
N LEU A 51 -2.78 -10.61 -9.13
CA LEU A 51 -1.39 -10.39 -8.76
C LEU A 51 -1.17 -10.76 -7.29
N VAL A 52 -0.16 -11.58 -7.04
CA VAL A 52 0.26 -11.98 -5.69
C VAL A 52 1.59 -11.30 -5.36
N PRO A 53 1.72 -10.65 -4.18
CA PRO A 53 2.98 -10.07 -3.77
C PRO A 53 4.00 -11.18 -3.50
N PHE A 54 5.02 -11.28 -4.35
CA PHE A 54 6.10 -12.25 -4.24
C PHE A 54 7.43 -11.54 -3.97
N ALA A 55 7.89 -11.58 -2.72
CA ALA A 55 9.11 -10.89 -2.31
C ALA A 55 10.32 -11.83 -2.35
N CYS A 56 11.21 -11.62 -3.33
CA CYS A 56 12.52 -12.24 -3.39
C CYS A 56 13.61 -11.20 -3.18
N LYS A 57 14.65 -11.56 -2.41
CA LYS A 57 15.85 -10.75 -2.29
C LYS A 57 16.73 -11.01 -3.51
N LEU A 58 17.06 -9.95 -4.25
CA LEU A 58 17.95 -9.99 -5.40
C LEU A 58 19.19 -9.12 -5.12
N PRO A 59 20.33 -9.40 -5.76
CA PRO A 59 21.47 -8.47 -5.77
C PRO A 59 21.07 -7.08 -6.27
N SER A 60 21.73 -6.03 -5.77
CA SER A 60 21.45 -4.64 -6.14
C SER A 60 21.60 -4.39 -7.63
N GLU A 61 22.72 -4.84 -8.21
CA GLU A 61 23.02 -4.68 -9.64
C GLU A 61 21.96 -5.35 -10.53
N LEU A 62 21.50 -6.55 -10.16
CA LEU A 62 20.44 -7.24 -10.90
C LEU A 62 19.11 -6.47 -10.81
N THR A 63 18.80 -5.90 -9.66
CA THR A 63 17.59 -5.09 -9.49
C THR A 63 17.62 -3.84 -10.36
N GLU A 64 18.77 -3.20 -10.51
CA GLU A 64 18.94 -2.03 -11.39
C GLU A 64 18.79 -2.40 -12.86
N GLN A 65 19.40 -3.50 -13.31
CA GLN A 65 19.24 -3.99 -14.68
C GLN A 65 17.79 -4.33 -15.00
N LEU A 66 17.08 -4.97 -14.07
CA LEU A 66 15.65 -5.27 -14.22
C LEU A 66 14.81 -3.98 -14.33
N ARG A 67 15.12 -2.95 -13.55
CA ARG A 67 14.43 -1.64 -13.64
C ARG A 67 14.67 -0.97 -14.99
N GLN A 68 15.93 -0.86 -15.42
CA GLN A 68 16.29 -0.25 -16.71
C GLN A 68 15.63 -0.96 -17.89
N ARG A 69 15.50 -2.29 -17.82
CA ARG A 69 14.82 -3.08 -18.85
C ARG A 69 13.30 -2.94 -18.78
N ALA A 70 12.74 -2.82 -17.57
CA ALA A 70 11.32 -2.62 -17.36
C ALA A 70 10.82 -1.28 -17.89
N ASP A 71 11.66 -0.23 -17.88
CA ASP A 71 11.31 1.10 -18.42
C ASP A 71 10.89 1.07 -19.90
N LYS A 72 11.38 0.06 -20.65
CA LYS A 72 11.08 -0.12 -22.08
C LYS A 72 10.01 -1.20 -22.35
N HIS A 73 9.44 -1.79 -21.31
CA HIS A 73 8.53 -2.93 -21.42
C HIS A 73 7.08 -2.51 -21.17
N GLU A 74 6.16 -2.86 -22.07
CA GLU A 74 4.74 -2.42 -22.02
C GLU A 74 4.02 -2.83 -20.73
N GLY A 75 4.43 -3.94 -20.09
CA GLY A 75 3.89 -4.41 -18.81
C GLY A 75 4.65 -3.92 -17.57
N GLY A 76 5.59 -2.98 -17.73
CA GLY A 76 6.49 -2.52 -16.68
C GLY A 76 7.29 -3.67 -16.06
N LEU A 77 7.67 -3.50 -14.78
CA LEU A 77 8.51 -4.46 -14.06
C LEU A 77 7.79 -5.80 -13.85
N ASN A 78 6.49 -5.79 -13.51
CA ASN A 78 5.73 -7.00 -13.26
C ASN A 78 5.56 -7.84 -14.53
N GLY A 79 5.28 -7.20 -15.67
CA GLY A 79 5.19 -7.89 -16.96
C GLY A 79 6.52 -8.49 -17.39
N LEU A 80 7.62 -7.73 -17.25
CA LEU A 80 8.96 -8.22 -17.55
C LEU A 80 9.31 -9.44 -16.68
N MET A 81 9.04 -9.38 -15.37
CA MET A 81 9.28 -10.49 -14.46
C MET A 81 8.45 -11.72 -14.82
N ALA A 82 7.17 -11.54 -15.17
CA ALA A 82 6.32 -12.65 -15.60
C ALA A 82 6.87 -13.34 -16.87
N GLU A 83 7.34 -12.57 -17.84
CA GLU A 83 7.95 -13.11 -19.06
C GLU A 83 9.24 -13.87 -18.76
N LEU A 84 10.16 -13.28 -18.00
CA LEU A 84 11.43 -13.91 -17.63
C LEU A 84 11.21 -15.21 -16.84
N LEU A 85 10.31 -15.20 -15.86
CA LEU A 85 10.00 -16.38 -15.05
C LEU A 85 9.33 -17.48 -15.88
N LYS A 86 8.39 -17.15 -16.79
CA LYS A 86 7.80 -18.15 -17.69
C LYS A 86 8.84 -18.77 -18.63
N ARG A 87 9.76 -17.96 -19.16
CA ARG A 87 10.87 -18.46 -20.02
C ARG A 87 11.84 -19.36 -19.26
N ALA A 88 12.05 -19.13 -17.96
CA ALA A 88 12.95 -19.94 -17.13
C ALA A 88 12.31 -21.23 -16.60
N LEU A 89 10.98 -21.30 -16.56
CA LEU A 89 10.22 -22.47 -16.10
C LEU A 89 9.81 -23.42 -17.25
N ALA A 90 9.86 -22.95 -18.50
CA ALA A 90 9.63 -23.75 -19.70
C ALA A 90 10.87 -24.57 -20.07
#